data_AF-A0A0P8WL62-F1
#
_entry.id   AF-A0A0P8WL62-F1
#
_cell.length_a   1.000
_cell.length_b   1.000
_cell.length_c   1.000
_cell.angle_alpha   90.00
_cell.angle_beta   90.00
_cell.angle_gamma   90.00
#
_symmetry.space_group_name_H-M   'P 1'
#
loop_
_entity.id
_entity.type
_entity.pdbx_description
1 polymer ?
#
loop_
_entity_poly.entity_id
_entity_poly.type
_entity_poly.pdbx_seq_one_letter_code
_entity_poly.pdbx_strand_id
1 'polypeptide(L)'
;MNLSGVIIGTGCFLIIGLLHPVVIKAEYYFGTKAWPYFLGAGFLCILLSFFIKDTILSALISVLGFSLLWSIKELFEQEKRVKKGWFPHNPKR
;
A
#
# COMPACT_ATOMS: atom_id res chain seq x y z
N MET A 1 24.77 14.55 12.36
CA MET A 1 23.96 13.33 12.61
C MET A 1 22.93 13.24 11.50
N ASN A 2 22.84 12.11 10.78
CA ASN A 2 21.90 11.97 9.65
C ASN A 2 20.50 11.57 10.13
N LEU A 3 19.70 12.57 10.52
CA LEU A 3 18.28 12.39 10.89
C LEU A 3 17.43 11.84 9.73
N SER A 4 17.90 11.97 8.48
CA SER A 4 17.21 11.47 7.29
C SER A 4 16.87 9.98 7.38
N GLY A 5 17.77 9.15 7.93
CA GLY A 5 17.52 7.72 8.08
C GLY A 5 16.38 7.42 9.06
N VAL A 6 16.31 8.16 10.17
CA VAL A 6 15.23 8.03 11.17
C VAL A 6 13.91 8.48 10.56
N ILE A 7 13.90 9.62 9.86
CA ILE A 7 12.69 10.15 9.21
C ILE A 7 12.16 9.17 8.16
N ILE A 8 13.03 8.64 7.30
CA ILE A 8 12.64 7.66 6.27
C ILE A 8 12.12 6.37 6.92
N GLY A 9 12.80 5.87 7.96
CA GLY A 9 12.39 4.66 8.68
C GLY A 9 11.01 4.80 9.33
N THR A 10 10.78 5.90 10.06
CA THR A 10 9.48 6.20 10.67
C THR A 10 8.40 6.38 9.61
N GLY A 11 8.68 7.12 8.54
CA GLY A 11 7.72 7.32 7.45
C GLY A 11 7.38 6.01 6.73
N CYS A 12 8.36 5.14 6.49
CA CYS A 12 8.15 3.81 5.93
C CYS A 12 7.21 2.96 6.78
N PHE A 13 7.46 2.90 8.10
CA PHE A 13 6.61 2.15 9.02
C PHE A 13 5.16 2.66 9.03
N LEU A 14 4.98 3.99 9.00
CA LEU A 14 3.65 4.61 8.92
C LEU A 14 2.95 4.29 7.59
N ILE A 15 3.66 4.38 6.46
CA ILE A 15 3.11 4.06 5.14
C ILE A 15 2.60 2.61 5.10
N ILE A 16 3.43 1.66 5.55
CA ILE A 16 3.07 0.25 5.59
C ILE A 16 1.89 0.03 6.53
N GLY A 17 1.94 0.61 7.74
CA GLY A 17 0.88 0.48 8.74
C GLY A 17 -0.47 1.03 8.27
N LEU A 18 -0.47 2.14 7.54
CA LEU A 18 -1.69 2.74 6.97
C LEU A 18 -2.24 1.96 5.77
N LEU A 19 -1.38 1.30 4.98
CA LEU A 19 -1.84 0.54 3.81
C LEU A 19 -2.57 -0.76 4.18
N HIS A 20 -2.22 -1.42 5.28
CA HIS A 20 -2.92 -2.62 5.75
C HIS A 20 -4.44 -2.45 5.90
N PRO A 21 -4.95 -1.47 6.68
CA PRO A 21 -6.39 -1.24 6.79
C PRO A 21 -7.02 -0.74 5.48
N VAL A 22 -6.26 -0.05 4.63
CA VAL A 22 -6.72 0.35 3.28
C VAL A 22 -6.98 -0.88 2.43
N VAL A 23 -6.10 -1.88 2.43
CA VAL A 23 -6.29 -3.13 1.67
C VAL A 23 -7.48 -3.92 2.18
N ILE A 24 -7.66 -4.02 3.51
CA ILE A 24 -8.81 -4.71 4.10
C ILE A 24 -10.12 -4.03 3.66
N LYS A 25 -10.18 -2.69 3.72
CA LYS A 25 -11.37 -1.95 3.25
C LYS A 25 -11.56 -2.09 1.74
N ALA A 26 -10.49 -2.04 0.95
CA ALA A 26 -10.57 -2.23 -0.50
C ALA A 26 -11.12 -3.62 -0.85
N GLU A 27 -10.67 -4.67 -0.17
CA GLU A 27 -11.24 -6.01 -0.31
C GLU A 27 -12.71 -6.03 0.09
N TYR A 28 -13.05 -5.46 1.24
CA TYR A 28 -14.41 -5.48 1.76
C TYR A 28 -15.43 -4.80 0.81
N TYR A 29 -15.08 -3.65 0.23
CA TYR A 29 -15.99 -2.91 -0.65
C TYR A 29 -15.91 -3.32 -2.12
N PHE A 30 -14.71 -3.52 -2.66
CA PHE A 30 -14.48 -3.73 -4.10
C PHE A 30 -13.96 -5.14 -4.43
N GLY A 31 -13.49 -5.87 -3.42
CA GLY A 31 -12.84 -7.16 -3.58
C GLY A 31 -11.52 -7.10 -4.32
N THR A 32 -11.13 -8.23 -4.88
CA THR A 32 -9.89 -8.35 -5.64
C THR A 32 -9.89 -7.50 -6.91
N LYS A 33 -11.05 -7.03 -7.38
CA LYS A 33 -11.16 -6.11 -8.52
C LYS A 33 -10.50 -4.75 -8.29
N ALA A 34 -10.15 -4.40 -7.04
CA ALA A 34 -9.42 -3.17 -6.74
C ALA A 34 -7.94 -3.20 -7.17
N TRP A 35 -7.39 -4.37 -7.53
CA TRP A 35 -5.96 -4.53 -7.87
C TRP A 35 -5.40 -3.55 -8.92
N PRO A 36 -6.11 -3.14 -9.99
CA PRO A 36 -5.55 -2.24 -10.99
C PRO A 36 -5.31 -0.83 -10.44
N TYR A 37 -6.12 -0.38 -9.47
CA TYR A 37 -5.94 0.91 -8.83
C TYR A 37 -4.64 0.95 -8.01
N PHE A 38 -4.35 -0.13 -7.27
CA PHE A 38 -3.08 -0.27 -6.55
C PHE A 38 -1.88 -0.33 -7.50
N LEU A 39 -2.02 -1.03 -8.64
CA LEU A 39 -0.96 -1.08 -9.66
C LEU A 39 -0.69 0.29 -10.26
N GLY A 40 -1.74 0.98 -10.72
CA GLY A 40 -1.63 2.31 -11.32
C GLY A 40 -1.08 3.35 -10.36
N ALA A 41 -1.60 3.40 -9.13
CA ALA A 41 -1.10 4.31 -8.11
C ALA A 41 0.35 3.99 -7.71
N GLY A 42 0.71 2.71 -7.56
CA GLY A 42 2.06 2.29 -7.23
C GLY A 42 3.08 2.70 -8.30
N PHE A 43 2.76 2.45 -9.58
CA PHE A 43 3.60 2.84 -10.70
C PHE A 43 3.73 4.36 -10.81
N LEU A 44 2.63 5.10 -10.63
CA LEU A 44 2.65 6.56 -10.62
C LEU A 44 3.57 7.11 -9.53
N CYS A 45 3.48 6.58 -8.30
CA CYS A 45 4.36 6.99 -7.21
C CYS A 45 5.84 6.71 -7.53
N ILE A 46 6.17 5.53 -8.07
CA ILE A 46 7.55 5.20 -8.45
C ILE A 46 8.05 6.15 -9.53
N LEU A 47 7.25 6.42 -10.57
CA LEU A 47 7.61 7.39 -11.61
C LEU A 47 7.84 8.79 -11.03
N LEU A 48 6.95 9.26 -10.15
CA LEU A 48 7.09 10.57 -9.50
C LEU A 48 8.35 10.65 -8.63
N SER A 49 8.80 9.56 -8.02
CA SER A 49 10.02 9.56 -7.19
C SER A 49 11.28 9.98 -7.95
N PHE A 50 11.36 9.71 -9.27
CA PHE A 50 12.52 10.10 -10.10
C PHE A 50 12.63 11.60 -10.32
N PHE A 51 11.52 12.34 -10.24
CA PHE A 51 11.49 13.79 -10.48
C PHE A 51 11.66 14.62 -9.20
N ILE A 52 11.71 13.97 -8.04
CA ILE A 52 11.83 14.64 -6.74
C ILE A 52 13.30 14.83 -6.39
N LYS A 53 13.70 16.10 -6.20
CA LYS A 53 15.07 16.48 -5.84
C LYS A 53 15.43 16.18 -4.38
N ASP A 54 14.43 16.20 -3.49
CA ASP A 54 14.64 15.91 -2.07
C ASP A 54 14.73 14.40 -1.82
N THR A 55 15.87 13.93 -1.32
CA THR A 55 16.13 12.51 -1.12
C THR A 55 15.17 11.85 -0.13
N ILE A 56 14.74 12.55 0.92
CA ILE A 56 13.82 12.00 1.93
C ILE A 56 12.45 11.80 1.31
N LEU A 57 11.94 12.83 0.63
CA LEU A 57 10.64 12.80 -0.01
C LEU A 57 10.60 11.80 -1.17
N SER A 58 11.66 11.76 -1.99
CA SER A 58 11.81 10.77 -3.07
C SER A 58 11.80 9.34 -2.51
N ALA A 59 12.53 9.08 -1.43
CA ALA A 59 12.55 7.78 -0.77
C ALA A 59 11.17 7.39 -0.21
N LEU A 60 10.47 8.29 0.48
CA LEU A 60 9.14 8.00 1.03
C LEU A 60 8.09 7.73 -0.06
N ILE A 61 8.14 8.47 -1.18
CA ILE A 61 7.23 8.26 -2.32
C ILE A 61 7.55 6.94 -3.03
N SER A 62 8.82 6.59 -3.17
CA SER A 62 9.23 5.28 -3.67
C SER A 62 8.72 4.15 -2.76
N VAL A 63 8.92 4.27 -1.44
CA VAL A 63 8.39 3.31 -0.45
C VAL A 63 6.87 3.18 -0.54
N LEU A 64 6.14 4.29 -0.67
CA LEU A 64 4.70 4.28 -0.88
C LEU A 64 4.34 3.52 -2.17
N GLY A 65 5.03 3.79 -3.27
CA GLY A 65 4.81 3.12 -4.54
C GLY A 65 5.01 1.60 -4.45
N PHE A 66 6.13 1.15 -3.88
CA PHE A 66 6.37 -0.28 -3.68
C PHE A 66 5.39 -0.91 -2.67
N SER A 67 4.98 -0.19 -1.63
CA SER A 67 3.99 -0.67 -0.67
C SER A 67 2.60 -0.81 -1.29
N LEU A 68 2.23 0.07 -2.23
CA LEU A 68 1.00 -0.06 -3.03
C LEU A 68 1.06 -1.27 -3.96
N LEU A 69 2.22 -1.56 -4.57
CA LEU A 69 2.39 -2.78 -5.36
C LEU A 69 2.29 -4.03 -4.48
N TRP A 70 2.91 -4.02 -3.30
CA TRP A 70 2.80 -5.12 -2.33
C TRP A 70 1.35 -5.32 -1.86
N SER A 71 0.61 -4.23 -1.71
CA SER A 71 -0.80 -4.24 -1.32
C SER A 71 -1.69 -5.04 -2.28
N ILE A 72 -1.28 -5.23 -3.54
CA ILE A 72 -1.97 -6.13 -4.49
C ILE A 72 -1.90 -7.57 -3.99
N LYS A 73 -0.72 -8.05 -3.60
CA LYS A 73 -0.55 -9.40 -3.06
C LYS A 73 -1.34 -9.55 -1.77
N GLU A 74 -1.27 -8.55 -0.89
CA GLU A 74 -2.03 -8.53 0.36
C GLU A 74 -3.54 -8.59 0.10
N LEU A 75 -4.05 -7.91 -0.94
CA LEU A 75 -5.47 -7.94 -1.33
C LEU A 75 -5.94 -9.36 -1.65
N PHE A 76 -5.17 -10.12 -2.43
CA PHE A 76 -5.49 -11.52 -2.74
C PHE A 76 -5.35 -12.46 -1.53
N GLU A 77 -4.40 -12.19 -0.64
CA GLU A 77 -4.31 -12.91 0.63
C GLU A 77 -5.49 -12.61 1.56
N GLN A 78 -5.94 -11.35 1.62
CA GLN A 78 -7.12 -10.95 2.39
C GLN A 78 -8.38 -11.64 1.87
N GLU A 79 -8.55 -11.78 0.55
CA GLU A 79 -9.65 -12.57 0.00
C GLU A 79 -9.62 -14.04 0.50
N LYS A 80 -8.43 -14.66 0.57
CA LYS A 80 -8.28 -16.01 1.14
C LYS A 80 -8.62 -16.04 2.63
N ARG A 81 -8.25 -15.00 3.39
CA ARG A 81 -8.56 -14.88 4.83
C ARG A 81 -10.07 -14.71 5.06
N VAL A 82 -10.76 -13.93 4.21
CA VAL A 82 -12.23 -13.82 4.20
C VAL A 82 -12.88 -15.16 3.87
N LYS A 83 -12.39 -15.88 2.85
CA LYS A 83 -12.89 -17.23 2.50
C LYS A 83 -12.71 -18.25 3.63
N LYS A 84 -11.67 -18.10 4.46
CA LYS A 84 -11.45 -18.91 5.67
C LYS A 84 -12.34 -18.50 6.86
N GLY A 85 -13.13 -17.44 6.72
CA GLY A 85 -13.99 -16.92 7.79
C GLY A 85 -13.27 -16.08 8.85
N TRP A 86 -12.00 -15.69 8.63
CA TRP A 86 -11.25 -14.86 9.58
C TRP A 86 -11.67 -13.38 9.55
N PHE A 87 -12.28 -12.95 8.44
CA PHE A 87 -12.83 -11.62 8.27
C PHE A 87 -14.25 -11.70 7.70
N PRO A 88 -15.15 -10.77 8.10
CA PRO A 88 -16.52 -10.77 7.62
C PRO A 88 -16.56 -10.51 6.11
N HIS A 89 -17.23 -11.39 5.38
CA HIS A 89 -17.56 -11.14 3.99
C HIS A 89 -18.61 -10.03 3.91
N ASN A 90 -18.44 -9.09 2.98
CA ASN A 90 -19.45 -8.07 2.75
C ASN A 90 -20.66 -8.70 2.03
N PRO A 91 -21.86 -8.75 2.64
CA PRO A 91 -23.04 -9.36 2.03
C PRO A 91 -23.61 -8.58 0.84
N LYS A 92 -23.12 -7.35 0.59
CA LYS A 92 -23.55 -6.46 -0.51
C LYS A 92 -22.67 -6.58 -1.76
N ARG A 93 -21.68 -7.47 -1.75
CA ARG A 93 -20.76 -7.74 -2.86
C ARG A 93 -21.01 -9.14 -3.39
#